data_AF-A0A5C9CPY7-F1
#
_entry.id   AF-A0A5C9CPY7-F1
#
_cell.length_a   1.000
_cell.length_b   1.000
_cell.length_c   1.000
_cell.angle_alpha   90.00
_cell.angle_beta   90.00
_cell.angle_gamma   90.00
#
_symmetry.space_group_name_H-M   'P 1'
#
loop_
_entity.id
_entity.type
_entity.pdbx_description
1 polymer ?
#
loop_
_entity_poly.entity_id
_entity_poly.type
_entity_poly.pdbx_seq_one_letter_code
_entity_poly.pdbx_strand_id
1 'polypeptide(L)'
;MKAGPVEAEFAKQVEELRKEVEEKVPEARATRTFNDDEGRLLELAKVSPRSAIIEAWRNVELSAARAVELRLSSREISASATSLRTPLNTTALGRELGLLQILNGQQVSLFHELRMLRNKATHSEEFEIDFEAVNNYIQLAQSLRQILQNAESDA
;
A
#
# COMPACT_ATOMS: atom_id res chain seq x y z
N MET A 1 2.56 12.17 25.59
CA MET A 1 3.73 12.77 24.91
C MET A 1 3.22 13.57 23.71
N LYS A 2 3.91 14.65 23.32
CA LYS A 2 3.57 15.37 22.07
C LYS A 2 4.31 14.67 20.93
N ALA A 3 3.58 14.29 19.89
CA ALA A 3 4.17 13.83 18.63
C ALA A 3 5.18 14.87 18.12
N GLY A 4 6.34 14.42 17.64
CA GLY A 4 7.29 15.30 16.95
C GLY A 4 6.68 15.83 15.64
N PRO A 5 7.35 16.80 14.99
CA PRO A 5 6.83 17.43 13.77
C PRO A 5 6.55 16.42 12.64
N VAL A 6 7.37 15.37 12.52
CA VAL A 6 7.25 14.34 11.49
C VAL A 6 6.07 13.40 11.76
N GLU A 7 5.89 13.01 13.03
CA GLU A 7 4.84 12.12 13.50
C GLU A 7 3.46 12.78 13.34
N ALA A 8 3.36 14.07 13.71
CA ALA A 8 2.14 14.86 13.52
C ALA A 8 1.79 15.04 12.03
N GLU A 9 2.80 15.25 11.18
CA GLU A 9 2.59 15.37 9.74
C GLU A 9 2.15 14.04 9.13
N PHE A 10 2.77 12.92 9.52
CA PHE A 10 2.35 11.59 9.09
C PHE A 10 0.90 11.31 9.47
N ALA A 11 0.53 11.52 10.74
CA ALA A 11 -0.84 11.29 11.21
C ALA A 11 -1.86 12.13 10.43
N LYS A 12 -1.55 13.40 10.18
CA LYS A 12 -2.38 14.29 9.37
C LYS A 12 -2.54 13.75 7.94
N GLN A 13 -1.43 13.40 7.28
CA GLN A 13 -1.46 12.92 5.90
C GLN A 13 -2.21 11.60 5.74
N VAL A 14 -2.07 10.68 6.71
CA VAL A 14 -2.84 9.43 6.72
C VAL A 14 -4.34 9.71 6.84
N GLU A 15 -4.74 10.61 7.74
CA GLU A 15 -6.16 10.94 7.92
C GLU A 15 -6.75 11.68 6.71
N GLU A 16 -5.98 12.57 6.08
CA GLU A 16 -6.38 13.23 4.83
C GLU A 16 -6.55 12.22 3.69
N LEU A 17 -5.58 11.32 3.52
CA LEU A 17 -5.63 10.24 2.53
C LEU A 17 -6.82 9.31 2.78
N ARG A 18 -7.10 8.98 4.04
CA ARG A 18 -8.25 8.15 4.42
C ARG A 18 -9.56 8.78 3.99
N LYS A 19 -9.77 10.07 4.26
CA LYS A 19 -10.97 10.80 3.84
C LYS A 19 -11.10 10.85 2.31
N GLU A 20 -10.00 11.10 1.63
CA GLU A 20 -9.98 11.12 0.16
C GLU A 20 -10.36 9.76 -0.43
N VAL A 21 -9.83 8.67 0.12
CA VAL A 21 -10.17 7.30 -0.31
C VAL A 21 -11.63 6.97 -0.04
N GLU A 22 -12.16 7.35 1.12
CA GLU A 22 -13.58 7.13 1.46
C GLU A 22 -14.53 7.85 0.51
N GLU A 23 -14.14 9.01 -0.01
CA GLU A 23 -14.92 9.80 -0.98
C GLU A 23 -14.74 9.32 -2.42
N LYS A 24 -13.49 9.05 -2.83
CA LYS A 24 -13.12 8.92 -4.24
C LYS A 24 -12.84 7.49 -4.69
N VAL A 25 -12.54 6.55 -3.79
CA VAL A 25 -12.18 5.16 -4.15
C VAL A 25 -13.20 4.18 -3.53
N PRO A 26 -14.42 4.09 -4.09
CA PRO A 26 -15.49 3.27 -3.53
C PRO A 26 -15.15 1.78 -3.47
N GLU A 27 -14.30 1.26 -4.35
CA GLU A 27 -13.85 -0.14 -4.32
C GLU A 27 -13.04 -0.44 -3.06
N ALA A 28 -12.23 0.50 -2.58
CA ALA A 28 -11.44 0.35 -1.35
C ALA A 28 -12.32 0.23 -0.10
N ARG A 29 -13.52 0.85 -0.13
CA ARG A 29 -14.54 0.74 0.92
C ARG A 29 -15.27 -0.61 0.86
N ALA A 30 -15.65 -1.06 -0.33
CA ALA A 30 -16.44 -2.28 -0.53
C ALA A 30 -15.66 -3.57 -0.25
N THR A 31 -14.33 -3.53 -0.43
CA THR A 31 -13.44 -4.70 -0.31
C THR A 31 -12.82 -4.89 1.07
N ARG A 32 -13.19 -4.07 2.07
CA ARG A 32 -12.72 -4.24 3.44
C ARG A 32 -13.21 -5.57 4.02
N THR A 33 -12.32 -6.54 4.09
CA THR A 33 -12.49 -7.77 4.84
C THR A 33 -11.37 -7.83 5.87
N PHE A 34 -11.75 -7.95 7.15
CA PHE A 34 -10.77 -8.17 8.19
C PHE A 34 -10.18 -9.57 7.99
N ASN A 35 -8.87 -9.65 7.82
CA ASN A 35 -8.16 -10.91 7.63
C ASN A 35 -7.10 -11.10 8.72
N ASP A 36 -6.63 -12.33 8.90
CA ASP A 36 -5.65 -12.68 9.94
C ASP A 36 -4.35 -11.86 9.82
N ASP A 37 -3.99 -11.43 8.60
CA ASP A 37 -2.84 -10.56 8.35
C ASP A 37 -3.02 -9.17 8.96
N GLU A 38 -4.22 -8.58 8.88
CA GLU A 38 -4.53 -7.29 9.50
C GLU A 38 -4.39 -7.37 11.03
N GLY A 39 -4.93 -8.43 11.65
CA GLY A 39 -4.75 -8.68 13.08
C GLY A 39 -3.28 -8.76 13.51
N ARG A 40 -2.45 -9.48 12.73
CA ARG A 40 -1.01 -9.59 13.00
C ARG A 40 -0.28 -8.24 12.87
N LEU A 41 -0.66 -7.43 11.88
CA LEU A 41 -0.11 -6.08 11.69
C LEU A 41 -0.48 -5.13 12.83
N LEU A 42 -1.69 -5.25 13.39
CA LEU A 42 -2.12 -4.46 14.53
C LEU A 42 -1.38 -4.84 15.82
N GLU A 43 -1.14 -6.13 16.07
CA GLU A 43 -0.28 -6.55 17.19
C GLU A 43 1.17 -6.06 17.00
N LEU A 44 1.68 -6.12 15.76
CA LEU A 44 2.99 -5.56 15.45
C LEU A 44 3.03 -4.04 15.67
N ALA A 45 1.97 -3.30 15.35
CA ALA A 45 1.89 -1.86 15.54
C ALA A 45 1.98 -1.45 17.02
N LYS A 46 1.50 -2.29 17.95
CA LYS A 46 1.64 -2.04 19.40
C LYS A 46 3.08 -2.13 19.89
N VAL A 47 3.90 -2.95 19.23
CA VAL A 47 5.30 -3.19 19.62
C VAL A 47 6.27 -2.33 18.81
N SER A 48 5.99 -2.18 17.52
CA SER A 48 6.80 -1.44 16.56
C SER A 48 5.91 -0.86 15.45
N PRO A 49 5.40 0.38 15.64
CA PRO A 49 4.66 1.15 14.63
C PRO A 49 5.36 1.14 13.26
N ARG A 50 6.68 1.36 13.27
CA ARG A 50 7.51 1.41 12.07
C ARG A 50 7.48 0.10 11.30
N SER A 51 7.67 -1.02 12.01
CA SER A 51 7.69 -2.33 11.38
C SER A 51 6.33 -2.71 10.80
N ALA A 52 5.24 -2.33 11.47
CA ALA A 52 3.89 -2.56 10.97
C ALA A 52 3.61 -1.83 9.65
N ILE A 53 4.05 -0.56 9.53
CA ILE A 53 3.92 0.21 8.29
C ILE A 53 4.74 -0.41 7.16
N ILE A 54 6.00 -0.80 7.44
CA ILE A 54 6.88 -1.42 6.45
C ILE A 54 6.27 -2.75 5.96
N GLU A 55 5.80 -3.60 6.87
CA GLU A 55 5.22 -4.90 6.54
C GLU A 55 3.89 -4.76 5.78
N ALA A 56 3.04 -3.81 6.17
CA ALA A 56 1.81 -3.51 5.46
C ALA A 56 2.08 -3.08 4.01
N TRP A 57 3.04 -2.17 3.81
CA TRP A 57 3.48 -1.76 2.47
C TRP A 57 4.10 -2.89 1.67
N ARG A 58 4.92 -3.73 2.30
CA ARG A 58 5.53 -4.89 1.66
C ARG A 58 4.48 -5.84 1.08
N ASN A 59 3.37 -6.04 1.78
CA ASN A 59 2.27 -6.87 1.28
C ASN A 59 1.60 -6.27 0.03
N VAL A 60 1.49 -4.94 -0.04
CA VAL A 60 1.03 -4.22 -1.24
C VAL A 60 2.02 -4.41 -2.39
N GLU A 61 3.33 -4.22 -2.16
CA GLU A 61 4.37 -4.40 -3.18
C GLU A 61 4.36 -5.81 -3.78
N LEU A 62 4.23 -6.84 -2.94
CA LEU A 62 4.18 -8.23 -3.38
C LEU A 62 2.94 -8.51 -4.24
N SER A 63 1.77 -8.02 -3.83
CA SER A 63 0.53 -8.21 -4.58
C SER A 63 0.55 -7.42 -5.89
N ALA A 64 1.12 -6.21 -5.89
CA ALA A 64 1.30 -5.40 -7.09
C ALA A 64 2.24 -6.07 -8.11
N ALA A 65 3.39 -6.56 -7.66
CA ALA A 65 4.34 -7.25 -8.52
C ALA A 65 3.70 -8.51 -9.15
N ARG A 66 2.96 -9.28 -8.35
CA ARG A 66 2.23 -10.47 -8.80
C ARG A 66 1.15 -10.13 -9.83
N ALA A 67 0.32 -9.11 -9.57
CA ALA A 67 -0.71 -8.68 -10.50
C ALA A 67 -0.13 -8.27 -11.87
N VAL A 68 1.00 -7.55 -11.88
CA VAL A 68 1.72 -7.20 -13.10
C VAL A 68 2.25 -8.45 -13.82
N GLU A 69 2.90 -9.37 -13.09
CA GLU A 69 3.44 -10.61 -13.65
C GLU A 69 2.35 -11.45 -14.33
N LEU A 70 1.20 -11.63 -13.68
CA LEU A 70 0.07 -12.36 -14.22
C LEU A 70 -0.49 -11.69 -15.48
N ARG A 71 -0.70 -10.36 -15.44
CA ARG A 71 -1.27 -9.61 -16.57
C ARG A 71 -0.36 -9.58 -17.80
N LEU A 72 0.96 -9.59 -17.60
CA LEU A 72 1.92 -9.69 -18.70
C LEU A 72 1.94 -11.11 -19.29
N SER A 73 1.87 -12.13 -18.43
CA SER A 73 1.84 -13.54 -18.84
C SER A 73 0.57 -13.88 -19.64
N SER A 74 -0.59 -13.36 -19.24
CA SER A 74 -1.85 -13.61 -19.95
C SER A 74 -1.95 -12.94 -21.33
N ARG A 75 -1.08 -11.97 -21.65
CA ARG A 75 -1.05 -11.28 -22.94
C ARG A 75 -0.05 -11.86 -23.96
N GLU A 76 0.57 -13.01 -23.66
CA GLU A 76 1.67 -13.60 -24.46
C GLU A 76 2.81 -12.60 -24.76
N ILE A 77 2.97 -11.58 -23.91
CA ILE A 77 4.07 -10.63 -24.02
C ILE A 77 5.31 -11.35 -23.51
N SER A 78 6.20 -11.72 -24.44
CA SER A 78 7.43 -12.48 -24.17
C SER A 78 8.15 -11.98 -22.92
N ALA A 79 8.39 -12.91 -21.99
CA ALA A 79 9.09 -12.73 -20.73
C ALA A 79 10.58 -12.29 -20.89
N SER A 80 11.04 -11.97 -22.10
CA SER A 80 12.36 -11.35 -22.33
C SER A 80 12.47 -9.92 -21.76
N ALA A 81 11.36 -9.32 -21.30
CA ALA A 81 11.36 -8.08 -20.51
C ALA A 81 11.36 -8.32 -18.99
N THR A 82 11.27 -9.58 -18.54
CA THR A 82 10.98 -9.94 -17.15
C THR A 82 12.24 -10.06 -16.31
N SER A 83 12.89 -8.91 -16.06
CA SER A 83 13.75 -8.72 -14.88
C SER A 83 12.93 -8.25 -13.66
N LEU A 84 11.65 -8.66 -13.57
CA LEU A 84 10.72 -8.30 -12.49
C LEU A 84 11.04 -9.02 -11.16
N ARG A 85 12.07 -9.86 -11.10
CA ARG A 85 12.59 -10.48 -9.86
C ARG A 85 13.54 -9.57 -9.08
N THR A 86 13.88 -8.41 -9.62
CA THR A 86 14.68 -7.36 -8.95
C THR A 86 13.70 -6.46 -8.18
N PRO A 87 14.06 -5.79 -7.07
CA PRO A 87 13.14 -4.86 -6.43
C PRO A 87 12.75 -3.83 -7.48
N LEU A 88 11.52 -3.95 -7.98
CA LEU A 88 10.96 -2.99 -8.92
C LEU A 88 11.22 -1.63 -8.32
N ASN A 89 11.77 -0.73 -9.12
CA ASN A 89 11.66 0.69 -8.79
C ASN A 89 10.18 0.91 -8.49
N THR A 90 9.83 1.15 -7.23
CA THR A 90 8.44 1.20 -6.78
C THR A 90 7.67 2.30 -7.49
N THR A 91 8.37 3.33 -8.00
CA THR A 91 7.79 4.32 -8.91
C THR A 91 7.38 3.69 -10.24
N ALA A 92 8.24 2.85 -10.82
CA ALA A 92 7.95 2.14 -12.06
C ALA A 92 6.80 1.14 -11.88
N LEU A 93 6.71 0.47 -10.73
CA LEU A 93 5.59 -0.42 -10.42
C LEU A 93 4.23 0.31 -10.46
N GLY A 94 4.13 1.50 -9.85
CA GLY A 94 2.92 2.33 -9.93
C GLY A 94 2.53 2.69 -11.35
N ARG A 95 3.52 3.02 -12.20
CA ARG A 95 3.31 3.30 -13.62
C ARG A 95 2.79 2.07 -14.37
N GLU A 96 3.39 0.91 -14.18
CA GLU A 96 2.96 -0.33 -14.85
C GLU A 96 1.55 -0.75 -14.44
N LEU A 97 1.19 -0.63 -13.16
CA LEU A 97 -0.17 -0.89 -12.67
C LEU A 97 -1.23 -0.06 -13.40
N GLY A 98 -0.93 1.22 -13.67
CA GLY A 98 -1.80 2.10 -14.46
C GLY A 98 -1.82 1.75 -15.95
N LEU A 99 -0.66 1.50 -16.56
CA LEU A 99 -0.58 1.16 -17.99
C LEU A 99 -1.29 -0.15 -18.33
N LEU A 100 -1.20 -1.13 -17.45
CA LEU A 100 -1.86 -2.43 -17.59
C LEU A 100 -3.34 -2.39 -17.19
N GLN A 101 -3.85 -1.22 -16.77
CA GLN A 101 -5.21 -1.02 -16.27
C GLN A 101 -5.56 -2.01 -15.15
N ILE A 102 -4.58 -2.31 -14.29
CA ILE A 102 -4.78 -3.08 -13.06
C ILE A 102 -5.35 -2.15 -11.99
N LEU A 103 -4.83 -0.93 -11.93
CA LEU A 103 -5.35 0.14 -11.07
C LEU A 103 -5.85 1.30 -11.93
N ASN A 104 -6.94 1.92 -11.51
CA ASN A 104 -7.41 3.18 -12.08
C ASN A 104 -6.56 4.37 -11.56
N GLY A 105 -6.76 5.58 -12.10
CA GLY A 105 -5.96 6.76 -11.75
C GLY A 105 -5.96 7.11 -10.27
N GLN A 106 -7.10 6.97 -9.58
CA GLN A 106 -7.21 7.28 -8.15
C GLN A 106 -6.50 6.22 -7.30
N GLN A 107 -6.59 4.95 -7.70
CA GLN A 107 -5.90 3.84 -7.03
C GLN A 107 -4.38 3.91 -7.22
N VAL A 108 -3.91 4.38 -8.39
CA VAL A 108 -2.48 4.68 -8.62
C VAL A 108 -2.00 5.81 -7.72
N SER A 109 -2.80 6.88 -7.55
CA SER A 109 -2.49 7.94 -6.59
C SER A 109 -2.39 7.38 -5.17
N LEU A 110 -3.36 6.57 -4.71
CA LEU A 110 -3.31 5.89 -3.42
C LEU A 110 -2.03 5.07 -3.23
N PHE A 111 -1.62 4.30 -4.24
CA PHE A 111 -0.37 3.53 -4.21
C PHE A 111 0.85 4.44 -3.99
N HIS A 112 0.94 5.57 -4.69
CA HIS A 112 2.05 6.51 -4.54
C HIS A 112 2.05 7.21 -3.17
N GLU A 113 0.90 7.62 -2.66
CA GLU A 113 0.78 8.26 -1.35
C GLU A 113 1.18 7.29 -0.22
N LEU A 114 0.71 6.05 -0.25
CA LEU A 114 1.10 5.01 0.71
C LEU A 114 2.61 4.75 0.69
N ARG A 115 3.23 4.79 -0.49
CA ARG A 115 4.68 4.68 -0.64
C ARG A 115 5.41 5.85 0.02
N MET A 116 4.94 7.07 -0.22
CA MET A 116 5.52 8.28 0.35
C MET A 116 5.43 8.27 1.89
N LEU A 117 4.28 7.87 2.42
CA LEU A 117 4.05 7.68 3.85
C LEU A 117 4.96 6.59 4.45
N ARG A 118 5.14 5.45 3.77
CA ARG A 118 6.11 4.42 4.20
C ARG A 118 7.52 4.99 4.28
N ASN A 119 7.94 5.74 3.27
CA ASN A 119 9.27 6.35 3.26
C ASN A 119 9.42 7.36 4.39
N LYS A 120 8.39 8.16 4.69
CA LYS A 120 8.42 9.06 5.85
C LYS A 120 8.60 8.27 7.16
N ALA A 121 7.92 7.14 7.29
CA ALA A 121 8.01 6.30 8.47
C ALA A 121 9.40 5.65 8.69
N THR A 122 10.11 5.32 7.61
CA THR A 122 11.44 4.69 7.72
C THR A 122 12.56 5.66 8.08
N HIS A 123 12.40 6.96 7.83
CA HIS A 123 13.48 7.96 7.97
C HIS A 123 13.39 8.81 9.26
N SER A 124 12.35 8.66 10.10
CA SER A 124 12.31 9.31 11.42
C SER A 124 13.13 8.51 12.43
N GLU A 125 14.09 9.15 13.11
CA GLU A 125 15.01 8.52 14.06
C GLU A 125 14.28 8.04 15.34
N GLU A 126 13.33 8.83 15.85
CA GLU A 126 12.46 8.51 17.00
C GLU A 126 11.00 8.36 16.55
N PHE A 127 10.63 7.18 16.07
CA PHE A 127 9.32 6.94 15.48
C PHE A 127 8.26 6.57 16.54
N GLU A 128 7.81 7.57 17.31
CA GLU A 128 6.67 7.48 18.22
C GLU A 128 5.39 7.97 17.53
N ILE A 129 4.88 7.19 16.56
CA ILE A 129 3.60 7.47 15.91
C ILE A 129 2.46 6.89 16.73
N ASP A 130 1.38 7.66 16.83
CA ASP A 130 0.15 7.24 17.45
C ASP A 130 -0.45 5.99 16.77
N PHE A 131 -0.94 5.06 17.59
CA PHE A 131 -1.46 3.79 17.11
C PHE A 131 -2.61 3.97 16.12
N GLU A 132 -3.45 5.00 16.28
CA GLU A 132 -4.57 5.28 15.38
C GLU A 132 -4.07 5.61 13.96
N ALA A 133 -3.03 6.42 13.84
CA ALA A 133 -2.43 6.75 12.55
C ALA A 133 -1.81 5.51 11.87
N VAL A 134 -1.18 4.62 12.63
CA VAL A 134 -0.64 3.36 12.11
C VAL A 134 -1.76 2.43 11.64
N ASN A 135 -2.82 2.31 12.45
CA ASN A 135 -4.00 1.51 12.10
C ASN A 135 -4.65 2.02 10.81
N ASN A 136 -4.86 3.33 10.69
CA ASN A 136 -5.42 3.92 9.46
C ASN A 136 -4.53 3.63 8.24
N TYR A 137 -3.21 3.70 8.39
CA TYR A 137 -2.28 3.30 7.33
C TYR A 137 -2.44 1.83 6.94
N ILE A 138 -2.47 0.92 7.93
CA ILE A 138 -2.65 -0.53 7.71
C ILE A 138 -3.95 -0.79 6.94
N GLN A 139 -5.05 -0.14 7.32
CA GLN A 139 -6.34 -0.30 6.66
C GLN A 139 -6.30 0.16 5.21
N LEU A 140 -5.68 1.31 4.92
CA LEU A 140 -5.53 1.81 3.55
C LEU A 140 -4.66 0.86 2.70
N ALA A 141 -3.56 0.36 3.27
CA ALA A 141 -2.69 -0.60 2.61
C ALA A 141 -3.41 -1.92 2.32
N GLN A 142 -4.20 -2.44 3.27
CA GLN A 142 -4.96 -3.67 3.08
C GLN A 142 -6.08 -3.51 2.04
N SER A 143 -6.79 -2.38 2.03
CA SER A 143 -7.77 -2.07 0.98
C SER A 143 -7.13 -2.08 -0.41
N LEU A 144 -5.96 -1.44 -0.57
CA LEU A 144 -5.25 -1.45 -1.85
C LEU A 144 -4.74 -2.84 -2.22
N ARG A 145 -4.21 -3.60 -1.25
CA ARG A 145 -3.80 -4.99 -1.45
C ARG A 145 -4.95 -5.85 -1.95
N GLN A 146 -6.15 -5.70 -1.38
CA GLN A 146 -7.31 -6.48 -1.80
C GLN A 146 -7.75 -6.13 -3.22
N ILE A 147 -7.70 -4.85 -3.61
CA ILE A 147 -7.95 -4.43 -5.00
C ILE A 147 -6.97 -5.12 -5.96
N LEU A 148 -5.67 -5.16 -5.60
CA LEU A 148 -4.64 -5.82 -6.41
C LEU A 148 -4.90 -7.33 -6.52
N GLN A 149 -5.24 -8.00 -5.42
CA GLN A 149 -5.53 -9.43 -5.40
C GLN A 149 -6.80 -9.79 -6.19
N ASN A 150 -7.81 -8.93 -6.15
CA ASN A 150 -9.02 -9.14 -6.96
C ASN A 150 -8.69 -9.01 -8.46
N ALA A 151 -7.83 -8.06 -8.84
CA ALA A 151 -7.36 -7.92 -10.21
C ALA A 151 -6.50 -9.11 -10.70
N GLU A 152 -5.91 -9.91 -9.79
CA GLU A 152 -5.28 -11.20 -10.12
C GLU A 152 -6.31 -12.26 -10.51
N SER A 153 -7.49 -12.25 -9.89
CA SER A 153 -8.54 -13.26 -10.12
C SER A 153 -9.28 -13.08 -11.45
N ASP A 154 -9.22 -11.85 -12.01
CA ASP A 154 -9.84 -11.48 -13.28
C ASP A 154 -8.88 -11.64 -14.50
N ALA A 155 -7.62 -12.03 -14.28
CA ALA A 155 -6.55 -12.07 -15.30
C ALA A 155 -6.30 -13.48 -15.87
#